data_AF-A0A849UL54-F1
#
_entry.id   AF-A0A849UL54-F1
#
_cell.length_a   1.000
_cell.length_b   1.000
_cell.length_c   1.000
_cell.angle_alpha   90.00
_cell.angle_beta   90.00
_cell.angle_gamma   90.00
#
_symmetry.space_group_name_H-M   'P 1'
#
loop_
_entity.id
_entity.type
_entity.pdbx_description
1 polymer ?
#
loop_
_entity_poly.entity_id
_entity_poly.type
_entity_poly.pdbx_seq_one_letter_code
_entity_poly.pdbx_strand_id
1 'polypeptide(L)'
;MDSAERSFKCQQCGTCCRWSGHVLLSDEDIARLAVAAGLSEDVFIARYTVLAANRRQLSLADASDGSCVLLKGGRCALYEARPAQCRGFPHSWRVAEGCPALEALDKTSAV
;
A
#
# COMPACT_ATOMS: atom_id res chain seq x y z
N MET A 1 -18.16 -18.67 -23.54
CA MET A 1 -16.74 -18.31 -23.41
C MET A 1 -16.67 -16.81 -23.64
N ASP A 2 -16.93 -16.02 -22.59
CA ASP A 2 -16.93 -14.55 -22.66
C ASP A 2 -16.57 -14.03 -21.26
N SER A 3 -15.36 -14.35 -20.81
CA SER A 3 -14.84 -13.98 -19.49
C SER A 3 -13.76 -12.91 -19.60
N ALA A 4 -13.89 -12.04 -20.61
CA ALA A 4 -12.96 -10.96 -20.86
C ALA A 4 -12.90 -10.00 -19.64
N GLU A 5 -11.84 -10.18 -18.86
CA GLU A 5 -10.87 -9.11 -18.63
C GLU A 5 -11.39 -7.82 -17.98
N ARG A 6 -12.21 -7.94 -16.94
CA ARG A 6 -12.36 -6.84 -15.98
C ARG A 6 -11.16 -6.84 -15.03
N SER A 7 -9.98 -6.60 -15.59
CA SER A 7 -8.74 -6.52 -14.82
C SER A 7 -8.78 -5.26 -13.95
N PHE A 8 -8.66 -5.46 -12.64
CA PHE A 8 -8.54 -4.35 -11.71
C PHE A 8 -7.27 -3.55 -12.02
N LYS A 9 -7.42 -2.23 -12.13
CA LYS A 9 -6.30 -1.30 -12.21
C LYS A 9 -6.38 -0.30 -11.06
N CYS A 10 -5.36 -0.30 -10.21
CA CYS A 10 -5.26 0.69 -9.15
C CYS A 10 -5.21 2.11 -9.74
N GLN A 11 -6.10 2.98 -9.26
CA GLN A 11 -6.27 4.34 -9.75
C GLN A 11 -5.31 5.35 -9.08
N GLN A 12 -4.40 4.87 -8.22
CA GLN A 12 -3.49 5.72 -7.44
C GLN A 12 -4.20 6.83 -6.63
N CYS A 13 -5.44 6.59 -6.21
CA CYS A 13 -6.27 7.58 -5.51
C CYS A 13 -5.83 7.88 -4.06
N GLY A 14 -4.93 7.06 -3.49
CA GLY A 14 -4.44 7.21 -2.13
C GLY A 14 -5.45 6.86 -1.03
N THR A 15 -6.67 6.43 -1.35
CA THR A 15 -7.67 6.05 -0.35
C THR A 15 -7.18 4.91 0.54
N CYS A 16 -6.52 3.90 -0.05
CA CYS A 16 -6.00 2.77 0.73
C CYS A 16 -4.89 3.16 1.71
N CYS A 17 -4.17 4.24 1.43
CA CYS A 17 -3.14 4.78 2.32
C CYS A 17 -3.75 5.48 3.54
N ARG A 18 -5.08 5.64 3.62
CA ARG A 18 -5.79 6.31 4.72
C ARG A 18 -6.60 5.34 5.57
N TRP A 19 -6.65 4.06 5.21
CA TRP A 19 -7.33 3.07 6.05
C TRP A 19 -6.48 2.72 7.25
N SER A 20 -7.18 2.28 8.29
CA SER A 20 -6.54 1.74 9.46
C SER A 20 -5.81 0.43 9.13
N GLY A 21 -4.66 0.23 9.74
CA GLY A 21 -3.89 -1.00 9.61
C GLY A 21 -2.39 -0.76 9.44
N HIS A 22 -1.65 -1.86 9.41
CA HIS A 22 -0.20 -1.84 9.32
C HIS A 22 0.26 -2.49 8.02
N VAL A 23 1.10 -1.79 7.28
CA VAL A 23 1.79 -2.35 6.12
C VAL A 23 3.07 -2.98 6.62
N LEU A 24 3.09 -4.30 6.72
CA LEU A 24 4.23 -5.08 7.16
C LEU A 24 5.26 -5.16 6.02
N LEU A 25 6.54 -5.02 6.36
CA LEU A 25 7.63 -4.97 5.40
C LEU A 25 8.53 -6.20 5.55
N SER A 26 8.86 -6.81 4.42
CA SER A 26 10.00 -7.72 4.32
C SER A 26 11.31 -6.93 4.13
N ASP A 27 12.43 -7.60 4.30
CA ASP A 27 13.76 -7.02 4.02
C ASP A 27 13.87 -6.57 2.55
N GLU A 28 13.28 -7.32 1.62
CA GLU A 28 13.23 -6.95 0.20
C GLU A 28 12.36 -5.69 -0.04
N ASP A 29 11.24 -5.55 0.68
CA ASP A 29 10.43 -4.34 0.61
C ASP A 29 11.22 -3.12 1.10
N ILE A 30 11.96 -3.26 2.21
CA ILE A 30 12.81 -2.19 2.76
C ILE A 30 13.88 -1.78 1.76
N ALA A 31 14.63 -2.75 1.22
CA ALA A 31 15.69 -2.49 0.23
C ALA A 31 15.15 -1.74 -0.99
N ARG A 32 14.03 -2.21 -1.58
CA ARG A 32 13.43 -1.55 -2.75
C ARG A 32 12.93 -0.14 -2.43
N LEU A 33 12.29 0.06 -1.28
CA LEU A 33 11.76 1.36 -0.89
C LEU A 33 12.87 2.37 -0.57
N ALA A 34 13.95 1.92 0.08
CA ALA A 34 15.11 2.74 0.37
C ALA A 34 15.75 3.26 -0.93
N VAL A 35 16.00 2.37 -1.89
CA VAL A 35 16.52 2.72 -3.22
C VAL A 35 15.58 3.70 -3.93
N ALA A 36 14.27 3.43 -3.95
CA ALA A 36 13.30 4.31 -4.59
C ALA A 36 13.17 5.69 -3.91
N ALA A 37 13.44 5.77 -2.61
CA ALA A 37 13.50 7.02 -1.86
C ALA A 37 14.85 7.75 -2.02
N GLY A 38 15.85 7.13 -2.66
CA GLY A 38 17.20 7.68 -2.77
C GLY A 38 17.95 7.70 -1.43
N LEU A 39 17.66 6.75 -0.55
CA LEU A 39 18.22 6.65 0.80
C LEU A 39 18.91 5.30 1.01
N SER A 40 19.80 5.24 1.99
CA SER A 40 20.27 3.96 2.53
C SER A 40 19.18 3.30 3.38
N GLU A 41 19.26 1.99 3.56
CA GLU A 41 18.26 1.21 4.29
C GLU A 41 18.12 1.66 5.75
N ASP A 42 19.22 1.94 6.44
CA ASP A 42 19.25 2.44 7.82
C ASP A 42 18.50 3.77 7.96
N VAL A 43 18.72 4.69 7.03
CA VAL A 43 18.04 6.00 6.99
C VAL A 43 16.56 5.82 6.65
N PHE A 44 16.24 4.90 5.74
CA PHE A 44 14.85 4.61 5.40
C PHE A 44 14.09 4.02 6.59
N ILE A 45 14.67 3.00 7.25
CA ILE A 45 14.12 2.36 8.45
C ILE A 45 13.85 3.42 9.52
N ALA A 46 14.84 4.25 9.84
CA ALA A 46 14.72 5.25 10.89
C ALA A 46 13.65 6.32 10.61
N ARG A 47 13.40 6.65 9.33
CA ARG A 47 12.48 7.74 8.95
C ARG A 47 11.06 7.29 8.61
N TYR A 48 10.90 6.09 8.04
CA TYR A 48 9.65 5.66 7.42
C TYR A 48 9.05 4.42 8.04
N THR A 49 9.69 3.82 9.05
CA THR A 49 9.22 2.58 9.63
C THR A 49 9.08 2.65 11.15
N VAL A 50 8.26 1.74 11.68
CA VAL A 50 8.08 1.49 13.11
C VAL A 50 8.12 -0.01 13.37
N LEU A 51 8.44 -0.41 14.61
CA LEU A 51 8.32 -1.82 15.00
C LEU A 51 6.85 -2.24 14.95
N ALA A 52 6.55 -3.29 14.18
CA ALA A 52 5.18 -3.79 14.08
C ALA A 52 4.69 -4.34 15.43
N ALA A 53 3.37 -4.38 15.63
CA ALA A 53 2.76 -4.88 16.87
C ALA A 53 3.16 -6.32 17.22
N ASN A 54 3.43 -7.15 16.22
CA ASN A 54 3.93 -8.53 16.41
C ASN A 54 5.38 -8.60 16.89
N ARG A 55 6.10 -7.46 16.92
CA ARG A 55 7.51 -7.31 17.29
C ARG A 55 8.49 -8.22 16.52
N ARG A 56 8.08 -8.71 15.34
CA ARG A 56 8.88 -9.62 14.49
C ARG A 56 9.41 -8.97 13.23
N GLN A 57 8.85 -7.82 12.84
CA GLN A 57 9.22 -7.11 11.62
C GLN A 57 8.89 -5.62 11.75
N LEU A 58 9.28 -4.86 10.73
CA LEU A 58 8.96 -3.45 10.62
C LEU A 58 7.65 -3.26 9.85
N SER A 59 7.00 -2.13 10.13
CA SER A 59 5.85 -1.64 9.38
C SER A 59 6.12 -0.23 8.91
N LEU A 60 5.49 0.20 7.80
CA LEU A 60 5.46 1.62 7.47
C LEU A 60 4.85 2.42 8.63
N ALA A 61 5.48 3.54 8.94
CA ALA A 61 4.97 4.48 9.92
C ALA A 61 3.70 5.19 9.40
N ASP A 62 2.94 5.73 10.34
CA ASP A 62 1.83 6.64 10.05
C ASP A 62 2.31 8.09 10.17
N ALA A 63 1.75 8.97 9.34
CA ALA A 63 1.83 10.40 9.48
C ALA A 63 0.96 10.87 10.65
N SER A 64 1.07 12.16 10.99
CA SER A 64 0.33 12.75 12.11
C SER A 64 -1.19 12.70 11.96
N ASP A 65 -1.71 12.57 10.73
CA ASP A 65 -3.13 12.43 10.42
C ASP A 65 -3.61 10.98 10.38
N GLY A 66 -2.75 10.02 10.73
CA GLY A 66 -3.02 8.58 10.69
C GLY A 66 -2.97 7.97 9.29
N SER A 67 -2.61 8.72 8.26
CA SER A 67 -2.36 8.16 6.93
C SER A 67 -0.95 7.57 6.83
N CYS A 68 -0.73 6.65 5.90
CA CYS A 68 0.59 6.08 5.62
C CYS A 68 1.63 7.20 5.35
N VAL A 69 2.82 7.09 5.96
CA VAL A 69 3.91 8.08 5.84
C VAL A 69 4.33 8.40 4.39
N LEU A 70 4.12 7.44 3.46
CA LEU A 70 4.44 7.57 2.04
C LEU A 70 3.36 8.30 1.23
N LEU A 71 2.23 8.66 1.82
CA LEU A 71 1.19 9.45 1.16
C LEU A 71 1.62 10.92 1.06
N LYS A 72 1.82 11.42 -0.16
CA LYS A 72 2.21 12.82 -0.45
C LYS A 72 1.31 13.40 -1.52
N GLY A 73 0.71 14.56 -1.27
CA GLY A 73 -0.20 15.21 -2.22
C GLY A 73 -1.40 14.34 -2.63
N GLY A 74 -1.85 13.45 -1.74
CA GLY A 74 -2.95 12.52 -2.02
C GLY A 74 -2.60 11.30 -2.87
N ARG A 75 -1.32 11.07 -3.19
CA ARG A 75 -0.84 9.89 -3.92
C ARG A 75 0.31 9.21 -3.20
N CYS A 76 0.50 7.92 -3.44
CA CYS A 76 1.65 7.19 -2.89
C CYS A 76 2.93 7.69 -3.58
N ALA A 77 3.85 8.26 -2.80
CA ALA A 77 5.09 8.82 -3.31
C ALA A 77 6.03 7.76 -3.93
N LEU A 78 5.94 6.52 -3.44
CA LEU A 78 6.77 5.40 -3.89
C LEU A 78 5.93 4.30 -4.56
N TYR A 79 4.96 4.70 -5.39
CA TYR A 79 3.97 3.78 -5.96
C TYR A 79 4.60 2.61 -6.75
N GLU A 80 5.65 2.87 -7.53
CA GLU A 80 6.33 1.81 -8.31
C GLU A 80 7.13 0.85 -7.42
N ALA A 81 7.61 1.32 -6.28
CA ALA A 81 8.37 0.53 -5.31
C ALA A 81 7.49 -0.08 -4.19
N ARG A 82 6.16 0.16 -4.23
CA ARG A 82 5.21 -0.20 -3.17
C ARG A 82 5.43 -1.61 -2.59
N PRO A 83 5.27 -1.81 -1.26
CA PRO A 83 5.48 -3.10 -0.61
C PRO A 83 4.61 -4.23 -1.18
N ALA A 84 4.99 -5.48 -0.94
CA ALA A 84 4.24 -6.65 -1.43
C ALA A 84 2.77 -6.63 -0.98
N GLN A 85 2.51 -6.25 0.27
CA GLN A 85 1.15 -6.12 0.81
C GLN A 85 0.32 -5.05 0.04
N CYS A 86 0.93 -3.91 -0.27
CA CYS A 86 0.30 -2.85 -1.07
C CYS A 86 0.12 -3.26 -2.55
N ARG A 87 1.01 -4.07 -3.13
CA ARG A 87 0.85 -4.62 -4.49
C ARG A 87 -0.27 -5.65 -4.55
N GLY A 88 -0.39 -6.46 -3.51
CA GLY A 88 -1.42 -7.49 -3.39
C GLY A 88 -2.82 -6.92 -3.20
N PHE A 89 -2.95 -5.68 -2.73
CA PHE A 89 -4.25 -5.01 -2.61
C PHE A 89 -4.88 -4.73 -3.98
N PRO A 90 -6.18 -5.00 -4.20
CA PRO A 90 -7.19 -5.54 -3.27
C PRO A 90 -7.44 -7.05 -3.35
N HIS A 91 -6.66 -7.81 -4.12
CA HIS A 91 -6.97 -9.22 -4.40
C HIS A 91 -6.29 -10.18 -3.41
N SER A 92 -4.96 -10.13 -3.33
CA SER A 92 -4.16 -10.99 -2.45
C SER A 92 -4.11 -10.49 -1.01
N TRP A 93 -4.45 -9.21 -0.80
CA TRP A 93 -4.59 -8.62 0.52
C TRP A 93 -5.83 -7.73 0.56
N ARG A 94 -6.61 -7.83 1.64
CA ARG A 94 -7.90 -7.19 1.79
C ARG A 94 -8.02 -6.55 3.17
N VAL A 95 -8.72 -5.42 3.21
CA VAL A 95 -9.15 -4.75 4.45
C VAL A 95 -10.68 -4.67 4.46
N ALA A 96 -11.25 -4.34 5.61
CA ALA A 96 -12.70 -4.26 5.79
C ALA A 96 -13.32 -3.16 4.90
N GLU A 97 -12.59 -2.05 4.70
CA GLU A 97 -13.03 -0.89 3.94
C GLU A 97 -13.11 -1.13 2.42
N GLY A 98 -12.48 -2.18 1.90
CA GLY A 98 -12.52 -2.54 0.48
C GLY A 98 -11.81 -1.52 -0.45
N CYS A 99 -11.70 -1.81 -1.75
CA CYS A 99 -11.17 -0.84 -2.71
C CYS A 99 -12.31 -0.13 -3.45
N PRO A 100 -12.42 1.21 -3.38
CA PRO A 100 -13.48 1.95 -4.08
C PRO A 100 -13.50 1.69 -5.59
N ALA A 101 -12.31 1.54 -6.20
CA ALA A 101 -12.19 1.26 -7.63
C ALA A 101 -12.66 -0.15 -7.99
N LEU A 102 -12.41 -1.14 -7.13
CA LEU A 102 -12.92 -2.50 -7.34
C LEU A 102 -14.44 -2.55 -7.13
N GLU A 103 -14.96 -1.87 -6.10
CA GLU A 103 -16.40 -1.82 -5.85
C GLU A 103 -17.17 -1.12 -6.97
N ALA A 104 -16.62 -0.04 -7.53
CA ALA A 104 -17.19 0.64 -8.69
C ALA A 104 -17.23 -0.29 -9.91
N LEU A 105 -16.21 -1.12 -10.08
CA LEU A 105 -16.22 -2.18 -11.07
C LEU A 105 -17.36 -3.15 -10.77
N ASP A 106 -17.45 -3.76 -9.60
CA ASP A 106 -18.46 -4.80 -9.32
C ASP A 106 -19.90 -4.31 -9.52
N LYS A 107 -20.20 -3.07 -9.12
CA LYS A 107 -21.52 -2.45 -9.35
C LYS A 107 -21.88 -2.29 -10.82
N THR A 108 -20.89 -2.08 -11.69
CA THR A 108 -21.10 -1.96 -13.14
C THR A 108 -21.41 -3.31 -13.78
N SER A 109 -21.05 -4.42 -13.12
CA SER A 109 -21.30 -5.79 -13.63
C SER A 109 -22.67 -6.35 -13.25
N ALA A 110 -23.47 -5.60 -12.48
CA ALA A 110 -24.78 -6.00 -11.96
C ALA A 110 -25.96 -5.36 -12.73
N VAL A 111 -25.69 -4.76 -13.90
CA VAL A 111 -26.67 -4.20 -14.85
C VAL A 111 -26.64 -5.00 -16.15
#